data_AF-A0A1S3GVG9-F1
#
_entry.id   AF-A0A1S3GVG9-F1
#
_cell.length_a   1.000
_cell.length_b   1.000
_cell.length_c   1.000
_cell.angle_alpha   90.00
_cell.angle_beta   90.00
_cell.angle_gamma   90.00
#
_symmetry.space_group_name_H-M   'P 1'
#
loop_
_entity.id
_entity.type
_entity.pdbx_description
1 polymer ?
#
loop_
_entity_poly.entity_id
_entity_poly.type
_entity_poly.pdbx_seq_one_letter_code
_entity_poly.pdbx_strand_id
1 'polypeptide(L)'
;GLFGVPELSAPEGFRIAQEEALRKADSLVERACSTPPGPQTVVIFDELSDALCRVADLRNLDYHEFTFPIQVKVDTYWKEITVRDFEMMRKMKMKLNPQNSELMPWDPPYYSGVIRAERYNIEPSLYCPFFSLGACMEGLNILFNKLLGISLYAEQPMKGEVWCEDVRKL
;
A
#
# COMPACT_ATOMS: atom_id res chain seq x y z
N GLY A 1 -22.39 13.42 -16.59
CA GLY A 1 -21.14 14.11 -16.26
C GLY A 1 -19.94 13.38 -16.82
N LEU A 2 -18.77 13.98 -16.65
CA LEU A 2 -17.46 13.45 -17.05
C LEU A 2 -17.23 12.04 -16.47
N PHE A 3 -16.69 11.11 -17.28
CA PHE A 3 -16.36 9.73 -16.88
C PHE A 3 -17.49 8.92 -16.20
N GLY A 4 -18.76 9.23 -16.51
CA GLY A 4 -19.91 8.51 -15.94
C GLY A 4 -20.27 8.94 -14.51
N VAL A 5 -19.64 9.99 -13.98
CA VAL A 5 -19.98 10.59 -12.68
C VAL A 5 -21.06 11.64 -12.93
N PRO A 6 -22.31 11.45 -12.45
CA PRO A 6 -23.42 12.38 -12.67
C PRO A 6 -23.11 13.80 -12.19
N GLU A 7 -22.36 13.91 -11.11
CA GLU A 7 -22.02 15.16 -10.42
C GLU A 7 -21.07 16.02 -11.26
N LEU A 8 -20.18 15.42 -12.06
CA LEU A 8 -19.20 16.12 -12.91
C LEU A 8 -19.83 16.66 -14.21
N SER A 9 -21.05 17.17 -14.14
CA SER A 9 -21.77 17.82 -15.24
C SER A 9 -21.59 19.35 -15.24
N ALA A 10 -21.06 19.90 -14.15
CA ALA A 10 -20.76 21.32 -13.95
C ALA A 10 -19.55 21.51 -13.00
N PRO A 11 -18.85 22.66 -13.00
CA PRO A 11 -17.72 22.94 -12.11
C PRO A 11 -18.03 22.76 -10.62
N GLU A 12 -19.26 23.02 -10.19
CA GLU A 12 -19.74 22.83 -8.82
C GLU A 12 -19.78 21.34 -8.41
N GLY A 13 -19.87 20.46 -9.41
CA GLY A 13 -19.82 19.01 -9.28
C GLY A 13 -18.53 18.48 -8.68
N PHE A 14 -17.41 19.16 -8.94
CA PHE A 14 -16.11 18.78 -8.39
C PHE A 14 -16.08 18.98 -6.87
N ARG A 15 -16.67 20.07 -6.36
CA ARG A 15 -16.80 20.33 -4.92
C ARG A 15 -17.68 19.29 -4.24
N ILE A 16 -18.78 18.90 -4.88
CA ILE A 16 -19.69 17.87 -4.35
C ILE A 16 -19.00 16.50 -4.31
N ALA A 17 -18.32 16.11 -5.39
CA ALA A 17 -17.57 14.85 -5.47
C ALA A 17 -16.44 14.81 -4.42
N GLN A 18 -15.79 15.94 -4.16
CA GLN A 18 -14.78 16.07 -3.13
C GLN A 18 -15.35 15.95 -1.71
N GLU A 19 -16.43 16.66 -1.38
CA GLU A 19 -17.09 16.56 -0.07
C GLU A 19 -17.57 15.13 0.21
N GLU A 20 -18.08 14.44 -0.81
CA GLU A 20 -18.50 13.05 -0.70
C GLU A 20 -17.31 12.10 -0.48
N ALA A 21 -16.21 12.28 -1.21
CA ALA A 21 -15.01 11.50 -1.03
C ALA A 21 -14.37 11.71 0.37
N LEU A 22 -14.43 12.93 0.90
CA LEU A 22 -13.99 13.24 2.27
C LEU A 22 -14.87 12.54 3.32
N ARG A 23 -16.20 12.64 3.20
CA ARG A 23 -17.12 11.91 4.10
C ARG A 23 -16.87 10.42 4.08
N LYS A 24 -16.63 9.86 2.88
CA LYS A 24 -16.29 8.45 2.73
C LYS A 24 -14.95 8.13 3.40
N ALA A 25 -13.91 8.93 3.17
CA ALA A 25 -12.60 8.74 3.78
C ALA A 25 -12.65 8.82 5.32
N ASP A 26 -13.39 9.79 5.88
CA ASP A 26 -13.59 9.91 7.33
C ASP A 26 -14.28 8.68 7.92
N SER A 27 -15.36 8.21 7.27
CA SER A 27 -16.05 6.98 7.69
C SER A 27 -15.14 5.75 7.61
N LEU A 28 -14.28 5.67 6.58
CA LEU A 28 -13.31 4.59 6.44
C LEU A 28 -12.23 4.63 7.51
N VAL A 29 -11.75 5.82 7.88
CA VAL A 29 -10.81 5.98 8.99
C VAL A 29 -11.45 5.55 10.30
N GLU A 30 -12.70 5.95 10.59
CA GLU A 30 -13.41 5.50 11.80
C GLU A 30 -13.59 3.97 11.84
N ARG A 31 -13.91 3.37 10.70
CA ARG A 31 -13.98 1.91 10.54
C ARG A 31 -12.62 1.26 10.77
N ALA A 32 -11.55 1.79 10.18
CA ALA A 32 -10.19 1.30 10.39
C ALA A 32 -9.82 1.36 11.87
N CYS A 33 -10.18 2.46 12.54
CA CYS A 33 -9.90 2.67 13.95
C CYS A 33 -10.65 1.68 14.86
N SER A 34 -11.86 1.28 14.47
CA SER A 34 -12.73 0.39 15.26
C SER A 34 -12.49 -1.10 14.99
N THR A 35 -11.78 -1.43 13.91
CA THR A 35 -11.56 -2.82 13.49
C THR A 35 -10.24 -3.34 14.05
N PRO A 36 -10.19 -4.55 14.65
CA PRO A 36 -8.93 -5.13 15.09
C PRO A 36 -7.97 -5.36 13.92
N PRO A 37 -6.64 -5.26 14.12
CA PRO A 37 -5.66 -5.47 13.06
C PRO A 37 -5.83 -6.84 12.38
N GLY A 38 -6.04 -6.83 11.06
CA GLY A 38 -6.25 -8.05 10.28
C GLY A 38 -6.45 -7.80 8.78
N PRO A 39 -6.84 -8.83 8.00
CA PRO A 39 -7.11 -8.69 6.57
C PRO A 39 -8.14 -7.61 6.23
N GLN A 40 -9.13 -7.41 7.12
CA GLN A 40 -10.17 -6.40 7.00
C GLN A 40 -9.60 -4.98 7.07
N THR A 41 -8.56 -4.77 7.86
CA THR A 41 -7.83 -3.49 7.90
C THR A 41 -7.23 -3.17 6.53
N VAL A 42 -6.66 -4.17 5.84
CA VAL A 42 -6.07 -4.00 4.50
C VAL A 42 -7.14 -3.59 3.49
N VAL A 43 -8.33 -4.21 3.53
CA VAL A 43 -9.46 -3.84 2.66
C VAL A 43 -9.91 -2.40 2.93
N ILE A 44 -9.98 -1.98 4.20
CA ILE A 44 -10.36 -0.60 4.52
C ILE A 44 -9.30 0.40 4.02
N PHE A 45 -8.01 0.05 4.08
CA PHE A 45 -6.94 0.87 3.52
C PHE A 45 -6.98 0.95 2.00
N ASP A 46 -7.33 -0.14 1.32
CA ASP A 46 -7.54 -0.16 -0.14
C ASP A 46 -8.70 0.77 -0.53
N GLU A 47 -9.85 0.64 0.14
CA GLU A 47 -11.01 1.52 -0.05
C GLU A 47 -10.68 3.01 0.25
N LEU A 48 -9.81 3.25 1.24
CA LEU A 48 -9.37 4.60 1.61
C LEU A 48 -8.44 5.17 0.52
N SER A 49 -7.51 4.37 0.01
CA SER A 49 -6.64 4.73 -1.10
C SER A 49 -7.46 5.10 -2.34
N ASP A 50 -8.47 4.30 -2.69
CA ASP A 50 -9.38 4.58 -3.80
C ASP A 50 -10.19 5.87 -3.62
N ALA A 51 -10.60 6.18 -2.39
CA ALA A 51 -11.27 7.44 -2.09
C ALA A 51 -10.32 8.64 -2.27
N LEU A 52 -9.09 8.53 -1.79
CA LEU A 52 -8.08 9.59 -1.88
C LEU A 52 -7.57 9.80 -3.31
N CYS A 53 -7.30 8.73 -4.06
CA CYS A 53 -6.87 8.79 -5.46
C CYS A 53 -7.92 9.49 -6.32
N ARG A 54 -9.21 9.21 -6.12
CA ARG A 54 -10.30 9.90 -6.83
C ARG A 54 -10.31 11.41 -6.57
N VAL A 55 -9.93 11.86 -5.37
CA VAL A 55 -9.80 13.30 -5.07
C VAL A 55 -8.55 13.89 -5.69
N ALA A 56 -7.43 13.16 -5.66
CA ALA A 56 -6.16 13.58 -6.26
C ALA A 56 -6.28 13.77 -7.78
N ASP A 57 -6.96 12.86 -8.47
CA ASP A 57 -7.14 12.90 -9.93
C ASP A 57 -7.99 14.10 -10.38
N LEU A 58 -8.87 14.62 -9.52
CA LEU A 58 -9.72 15.79 -9.81
C LEU A 58 -8.97 17.14 -9.76
N ARG A 59 -7.65 17.12 -9.53
CA ARG A 59 -6.65 18.19 -9.73
C ARG A 59 -7.21 19.62 -9.71
N ASN A 60 -7.28 20.23 -8.51
CA ASN A 60 -7.08 21.69 -8.32
C ASN A 60 -7.25 22.22 -6.89
N LEU A 61 -6.92 21.47 -5.83
CA LEU A 61 -7.05 22.02 -4.48
C LEU A 61 -5.86 21.61 -3.61
N ASP A 62 -5.39 22.56 -2.79
CA ASP A 62 -4.23 22.42 -1.89
C ASP A 62 -4.27 21.10 -1.13
N TYR A 63 -3.59 20.07 -1.64
CA TYR A 63 -3.50 18.73 -1.04
C TYR A 63 -3.28 18.78 0.47
N HIS A 64 -2.57 19.81 0.94
CA HIS A 64 -2.24 20.04 2.33
C HIS A 64 -3.43 20.42 3.24
N GLU A 65 -4.51 21.06 2.77
CA GLU A 65 -5.71 21.27 3.61
C GLU A 65 -6.57 20.00 3.68
N PHE A 66 -6.55 19.17 2.63
CA PHE A 66 -7.48 18.03 2.47
C PHE A 66 -6.95 16.73 3.06
N THR A 67 -5.66 16.40 2.87
CA THR A 67 -5.09 15.15 3.38
C THR A 67 -4.62 15.27 4.82
N PHE A 68 -4.34 16.49 5.30
CA PHE A 68 -3.79 16.72 6.63
C PHE A 68 -4.70 16.25 7.77
N PRO A 69 -6.02 16.48 7.77
CA PRO A 69 -6.90 15.93 8.81
C PRO A 69 -6.91 14.40 8.83
N ILE A 70 -6.90 13.76 7.65
CA ILE A 70 -6.86 12.30 7.51
C ILE A 70 -5.51 11.77 8.01
N GLN A 71 -4.40 12.40 7.62
CA GLN A 71 -3.05 12.06 8.08
C GLN A 71 -2.95 12.15 9.60
N VAL A 72 -3.42 13.24 10.21
CA VAL A 72 -3.41 13.41 11.66
C VAL A 72 -4.26 12.35 12.38
N LYS A 73 -5.43 12.00 11.84
CA LYS A 73 -6.27 10.94 12.42
C LYS A 73 -5.58 9.57 12.35
N VAL A 74 -5.03 9.22 11.19
CA VAL A 74 -4.27 7.98 10.99
C VAL A 74 -3.06 7.94 11.91
N ASP A 75 -2.26 9.01 11.96
CA ASP A 75 -1.09 9.11 12.83
C ASP A 75 -1.46 8.95 14.30
N THR A 76 -2.54 9.60 14.74
CA THR A 76 -3.01 9.52 16.13
C THR A 76 -3.44 8.09 16.48
N TYR A 77 -4.18 7.43 15.59
CA TYR A 77 -4.65 6.06 15.82
C TYR A 77 -3.50 5.05 15.87
N TRP A 78 -2.60 5.09 14.89
CA TRP A 78 -1.47 4.17 14.80
C TRP A 78 -0.32 4.54 15.73
N LYS A 79 -0.36 5.70 16.39
CA LYS A 79 0.68 6.14 17.33
C LYS A 79 0.94 5.08 18.39
N GLU A 80 -0.10 4.57 19.03
CA GLU A 80 0.07 3.57 20.10
C GLU A 80 0.62 2.25 19.58
N ILE A 81 0.16 1.82 18.40
CA ILE A 81 0.60 0.57 17.76
C ILE A 81 2.08 0.69 17.34
N THR A 82 2.42 1.80 16.69
CA THR A 82 3.79 2.16 16.31
C THR A 82 4.73 2.20 17.52
N VAL A 83 4.30 2.83 18.63
CA VAL A 83 5.09 2.87 19.88
C VAL A 83 5.32 1.46 20.43
N ARG A 84 4.29 0.60 20.44
CA ARG A 84 4.42 -0.80 20.87
C ARG A 84 5.38 -1.58 19.98
N ASP A 85 5.27 -1.41 18.66
CA ASP A 85 6.15 -2.08 17.69
C ASP A 85 7.62 -1.66 17.87
N PHE A 86 7.88 -0.36 18.05
CA PHE A 86 9.22 0.14 18.34
C PHE A 86 9.77 -0.37 19.67
N GLU A 87 8.93 -0.52 20.69
CA GLU A 87 9.35 -1.10 21.96
C GLU A 87 9.69 -2.59 21.82
N MET A 88 8.94 -3.34 21.01
CA MET A 88 9.28 -4.73 20.68
C MET A 88 10.61 -4.84 19.94
N MET A 89 10.87 -3.95 18.97
CA MET A 89 12.14 -3.90 18.25
C MET A 89 13.30 -3.55 19.18
N ARG A 90 13.13 -2.59 20.09
CA ARG A 90 14.15 -2.25 21.10
C ARG A 90 14.46 -3.44 22.02
N LYS A 91 13.44 -4.15 22.50
CA LYS A 91 13.62 -5.37 23.32
C LYS A 91 14.37 -6.46 22.54
N MET A 92 14.05 -6.64 21.26
CA MET A 92 14.76 -7.58 20.39
C MET A 92 16.22 -7.18 20.19
N LYS A 93 16.49 -5.89 19.95
CA LYS A 93 17.83 -5.35 19.81
C LYS A 93 18.67 -5.56 21.08
N MET A 94 18.11 -5.29 22.26
CA MET A 94 18.79 -5.55 23.53
C MET A 94 19.11 -7.04 23.75
N LYS A 95 18.22 -7.94 23.32
CA LYS A 95 18.43 -9.40 23.39
C LYS A 95 19.58 -9.87 22.49
N LEU A 96 19.71 -9.29 21.29
CA LEU A 96 20.69 -9.73 20.27
C LEU A 96 22.03 -8.98 20.32
N ASN A 97 22.01 -7.69 20.69
CA ASN A 97 23.19 -6.85 20.78
C ASN A 97 23.17 -5.97 22.04
N PRO A 98 23.53 -6.53 23.21
CA PRO A 98 23.49 -5.81 24.49
C PRO A 98 24.38 -4.56 24.54
N GLN A 99 25.40 -4.46 23.68
CA GLN A 99 26.32 -3.33 23.63
C GLN A 99 25.73 -2.08 22.96
N ASN A 100 24.65 -2.23 22.20
CA ASN A 100 23.97 -1.12 21.53
C ASN A 100 22.46 -1.25 21.73
N SER A 101 21.93 -0.56 22.75
CA SER A 101 20.52 -0.62 23.13
C SER A 101 19.62 0.40 22.43
N GLU A 102 20.20 1.39 21.73
CA GLU A 102 19.45 2.45 21.06
C GLU A 102 19.01 2.00 19.67
N LEU A 103 17.74 2.22 19.32
CA LEU A 103 17.22 1.86 18.00
C LEU A 103 17.51 2.98 17.00
N MET A 104 18.12 2.63 15.86
CA MET A 104 18.54 3.55 14.80
C MET A 104 17.61 3.47 13.60
N PRO A 105 17.56 4.49 12.72
CA PRO A 105 16.64 4.53 11.58
C PRO A 105 16.75 3.35 10.58
N TRP A 106 17.90 2.67 10.51
CA TRP A 106 18.12 1.49 9.65
C TRP A 106 17.77 0.15 10.32
N ASP A 107 17.47 0.15 11.62
CA ASP A 107 17.17 -1.05 12.40
C ASP A 107 15.78 -1.67 12.10
N PRO A 108 14.70 -0.89 11.86
CA PRO A 108 13.36 -1.46 11.73
C PRO A 108 13.20 -2.56 10.68
N PRO A 109 13.77 -2.47 9.46
CA PRO A 109 13.67 -3.55 8.48
C PRO A 109 14.26 -4.88 8.98
N TYR A 110 15.37 -4.82 9.72
CA TYR A 110 16.02 -6.01 10.25
C TYR A 110 15.24 -6.61 11.42
N TYR A 111 14.95 -5.83 12.47
CA TYR A 111 14.31 -6.37 13.67
C TYR A 111 12.84 -6.74 13.45
N SER A 112 12.12 -6.04 12.55
CA SER A 112 10.77 -6.48 12.17
C SER A 112 10.82 -7.85 11.49
N GLY A 113 11.81 -8.12 10.64
CA GLY A 113 12.04 -9.43 10.04
C GLY A 113 12.33 -10.52 11.09
N VAL A 114 13.24 -10.25 12.03
CA VAL A 114 13.57 -11.18 13.13
C VAL A 114 12.35 -11.46 14.01
N ILE A 115 11.58 -10.44 14.39
CA ILE A 115 10.37 -10.60 15.19
C ILE A 115 9.33 -11.44 14.45
N ARG A 116 9.17 -11.23 13.13
CA ARG A 116 8.24 -12.03 12.30
C ARG A 116 8.67 -13.49 12.21
N ALA A 117 9.96 -13.74 12.05
CA ALA A 117 10.51 -15.09 12.06
C ALA A 117 10.27 -15.78 13.42
N GLU A 118 10.62 -15.11 14.53
CA GLU A 118 10.49 -15.68 15.88
C GLU A 118 9.02 -15.91 16.30
N ARG A 119 8.09 -15.01 15.95
CA ARG A 119 6.69 -15.11 16.39
C ARG A 119 5.78 -15.91 15.47
N TYR A 120 6.02 -15.87 14.16
CA TYR A 120 5.10 -16.43 13.17
C TYR A 120 5.75 -17.49 12.29
N ASN A 121 7.04 -17.79 12.48
CA ASN A 121 7.80 -18.70 11.63
C ASN A 121 7.72 -18.31 10.14
N ILE A 122 7.73 -16.99 9.87
CA ILE A 122 7.72 -16.43 8.51
C ILE A 122 9.12 -15.96 8.18
N GLU A 123 9.88 -16.82 7.51
CA GLU A 123 11.21 -16.49 6.98
C GLU A 123 11.18 -16.35 5.45
N PRO A 124 11.93 -15.40 4.88
CA PRO A 124 12.05 -15.25 3.42
C PRO A 124 12.43 -16.54 2.70
N SER A 125 13.32 -17.35 3.29
CA SER A 125 13.72 -18.67 2.80
C SER A 125 12.54 -19.62 2.54
N LEU A 126 11.45 -19.51 3.31
CA LEU A 126 10.28 -20.38 3.21
C LEU A 126 9.38 -20.04 2.01
N TYR A 127 9.28 -18.77 1.63
CA TYR A 127 8.36 -18.35 0.57
C TYR A 127 9.05 -17.88 -0.72
N CYS A 128 10.27 -17.32 -0.65
CA CYS A 128 11.00 -16.82 -1.81
C CYS A 128 11.09 -17.81 -2.99
N PRO A 129 11.30 -19.13 -2.79
CA PRO A 129 11.34 -20.09 -3.90
C PRO A 129 10.04 -20.16 -4.71
N PHE A 130 8.89 -19.89 -4.07
CA PHE A 130 7.58 -19.90 -4.73
C PHE A 130 7.29 -18.62 -5.51
N PHE A 131 7.99 -17.52 -5.20
CA PHE A 131 7.86 -16.21 -5.88
C PHE A 131 8.98 -15.97 -6.89
N SER A 132 9.36 -16.99 -7.65
CA SER A 132 10.27 -16.81 -8.78
C SER A 132 9.63 -15.89 -9.84
N LEU A 133 10.46 -15.12 -10.56
CA LEU A 133 9.97 -14.22 -11.61
C LEU A 133 9.04 -14.95 -12.61
N GLY A 134 9.43 -16.14 -13.06
CA GLY A 134 8.62 -16.94 -13.99
C GLY A 134 7.26 -17.33 -13.42
N ALA A 135 7.21 -17.79 -12.17
CA ALA A 135 5.95 -18.14 -11.50
C ALA A 135 5.05 -16.90 -11.31
N CYS A 136 5.64 -15.76 -10.96
CA CYS A 136 4.91 -14.50 -10.83
C CYS A 136 4.35 -14.02 -12.19
N MET A 137 5.15 -14.05 -13.26
CA MET A 137 4.72 -13.66 -14.60
C MET A 137 3.60 -14.56 -15.14
N GLU A 138 3.68 -15.87 -14.90
CA GLU A 138 2.61 -16.80 -15.26
C GLU A 138 1.33 -16.54 -14.45
N GLY A 139 1.45 -16.31 -13.14
CA GLY A 139 0.33 -15.94 -12.28
C GLY A 139 -0.37 -14.65 -12.75
N LEU A 140 0.40 -13.63 -13.15
CA LEU A 140 -0.12 -12.39 -13.71
C LEU A 140 -0.84 -12.62 -15.05
N ASN A 141 -0.28 -13.44 -15.95
CA ASN A 141 -0.92 -13.79 -17.21
C ASN A 141 -2.28 -14.49 -16.98
N ILE A 142 -2.34 -15.46 -16.06
CA ILE A 142 -3.60 -16.16 -15.70
C ILE A 142 -4.62 -15.16 -15.15
N LEU A 143 -4.19 -14.23 -14.29
CA LEU A 143 -5.06 -13.23 -13.69
C LEU A 143 -5.66 -12.30 -14.75
N PHE A 144 -4.84 -11.74 -15.65
CA PHE A 144 -5.31 -10.86 -16.72
C PHE A 144 -6.17 -11.58 -17.74
N ASN A 145 -5.87 -12.85 -18.04
CA ASN A 145 -6.71 -13.64 -18.92
C ASN A 145 -8.11 -13.84 -18.33
N LYS A 146 -8.20 -14.17 -17.04
CA LYS A 146 -9.49 -14.39 -16.36
C LYS A 146 -10.29 -13.12 -16.12
N LEU A 147 -9.63 -12.02 -15.75
CA LEU A 147 -10.31 -10.77 -15.41
C LEU A 147 -10.61 -9.90 -16.63
N LEU A 148 -9.71 -9.87 -17.61
CA LEU A 148 -9.73 -8.91 -18.71
C LEU A 148 -9.77 -9.57 -20.09
N GLY A 149 -9.59 -10.90 -20.18
CA GLY A 149 -9.49 -11.60 -21.46
C GLY A 149 -8.18 -11.32 -22.22
N ILE A 150 -7.17 -10.77 -21.55
CA ILE A 150 -5.87 -10.41 -22.13
C ILE A 150 -4.85 -11.52 -21.85
N SER A 151 -4.02 -11.86 -22.83
CA SER A 151 -2.89 -12.78 -22.65
C SER A 151 -1.58 -12.09 -23.00
N LEU A 152 -0.57 -12.30 -22.16
CA LEU A 152 0.78 -11.76 -22.32
C LEU A 152 1.67 -12.80 -23.00
N TYR A 153 2.43 -12.40 -24.02
CA TYR A 153 3.33 -13.30 -24.75
C TYR A 153 4.66 -12.62 -25.01
N ALA A 154 5.74 -13.26 -24.55
CA ALA A 154 7.08 -12.72 -24.76
C ALA A 154 7.41 -12.61 -26.26
N GLU A 155 7.76 -11.39 -26.70
CA GLU A 155 8.20 -11.09 -28.06
C GLU A 155 9.66 -10.62 -28.04
N GLN A 156 10.41 -10.94 -29.09
CA GLN A 156 11.78 -10.47 -29.23
C GLN A 156 11.79 -9.00 -29.68
N PRO A 157 12.44 -8.09 -28.94
CA PRO A 157 12.52 -6.70 -29.34
C PRO A 157 13.43 -6.51 -30.56
N MET A 158 13.10 -5.54 -31.40
CA MET A 158 13.92 -5.12 -32.52
C MET A 158 15.13 -4.31 -32.04
N LYS A 159 16.15 -4.23 -32.91
CA LYS A 159 17.37 -3.45 -32.62
C LYS A 159 17.03 -1.98 -32.39
N GLY A 160 17.32 -1.48 -31.19
CA GLY A 160 17.04 -0.09 -30.79
C GLY A 160 15.63 0.16 -30.24
N GLU A 161 14.77 -0.87 -30.15
CA GLU A 161 13.43 -0.75 -29.55
C GLU A 161 13.49 -0.67 -28.02
N VAL A 162 14.43 -1.36 -27.40
CA VAL A 162 14.64 -1.36 -25.95
C VAL A 162 15.85 -0.52 -25.55
N TRP A 163 15.74 0.17 -24.41
CA TRP A 163 16.83 0.97 -23.84
C TRP A 163 17.87 0.16 -23.07
N CYS A 164 17.55 -1.09 -22.71
CA CYS A 164 18.43 -1.99 -21.96
C CYS A 164 18.15 -3.46 -22.33
N GLU A 165 19.17 -4.31 -22.30
CA GLU A 165 19.09 -5.74 -22.60
C GLU A 165 18.25 -6.54 -21.59
N ASP A 166 17.97 -6.01 -20.39
CA ASP A 166 17.10 -6.65 -19.39
C ASP A 166 15.61 -6.36 -19.61
N VAL A 167 15.28 -5.41 -20.49
CA VAL A 167 13.89 -5.10 -20.82
C VAL A 167 13.31 -6.24 -21.67
N ARG A 168 12.10 -6.68 -21.31
CA ARG A 168 11.38 -7.74 -22.01
C ARG A 168 10.08 -7.17 -22.57
N LYS A 169 9.80 -7.49 -23.83
CA LYS A 169 8.54 -7.18 -24.50
C LYS A 169 7.57 -8.35 -24.30
N LEU A 170 6.33 -8.06 -23.97
CA LEU A 170 5.26 -9.00 -23.57
C LEU A 170 3.96 -8.72 -24.31
#